data_AF-A0A4U9UAJ9-F1
#
_entry.id   AF-A0A4U9UAJ9-F1
#
_cell.length_a   1.000
_cell.length_b   1.000
_cell.length_c   1.000
_cell.angle_alpha   90.00
_cell.angle_beta   90.00
_cell.angle_gamma   90.00
#
_symmetry.space_group_name_H-M   'P 1'
#
loop_
_entity.id
_entity.type
_entity.pdbx_description
1 polymer ?
#
loop_
_entity_poly.entity_id
_entity_poly.type
_entity_poly.pdbx_seq_one_letter_code
_entity_poly.pdbx_strand_id
1 'polypeptide(L)'
;MNTENERVNALLKPIYDQYEALNNEYKSKSLADQQDPKYIKTLEDRANAIQQQTIDAKLDYVAKNPKSYMALMAFNSTLPPEFDAIKAEKIFATLDPSLQNSILGKA
;
A
#
# COMPACT_ATOMS: atom_id res chain seq x y z
N MET A 1 -0.95 -2.64 20.37
CA MET A 1 -0.52 -1.58 19.44
C MET A 1 0.90 -1.81 18.92
N ASN A 2 1.94 -1.91 19.77
CA ASN A 2 3.32 -2.05 19.28
C ASN A 2 3.57 -3.33 18.44
N THR A 3 3.08 -4.49 18.86
CA THR A 3 3.35 -5.77 18.15
C THR A 3 2.62 -5.92 16.82
N GLU A 4 1.42 -5.34 16.65
CA GLU A 4 0.71 -5.38 15.36
C GLU A 4 1.35 -4.45 14.34
N ASN A 5 1.78 -3.26 14.78
CA ASN A 5 2.50 -2.32 13.93
C ASN A 5 3.82 -2.93 13.43
N GLU A 6 4.55 -3.62 14.31
CA GLU A 6 5.76 -4.37 13.93
C GLU A 6 5.49 -5.45 12.87
N ARG A 7 4.38 -6.19 12.99
CA ARG A 7 4.01 -7.23 12.00
C ARG A 7 3.66 -6.63 10.64
N VAL A 8 2.90 -5.53 10.61
CA VAL A 8 2.58 -4.84 9.35
C VAL A 8 3.85 -4.27 8.71
N ASN A 9 4.74 -3.68 9.51
CA ASN A 9 6.03 -3.20 9.01
C ASN A 9 6.88 -4.35 8.46
N ALA A 10 6.95 -5.48 9.14
CA ALA A 10 7.68 -6.65 8.67
C ALA A 10 7.09 -7.21 7.36
N LEU A 11 5.76 -7.23 7.23
CA LEU A 11 5.06 -7.64 6.01
C LEU A 11 5.41 -6.74 4.82
N LEU A 12 5.45 -5.42 5.03
CA LEU A 12 5.66 -4.44 3.97
C LEU A 12 7.14 -4.18 3.67
N LYS A 13 8.05 -4.53 4.60
CA LYS A 13 9.49 -4.27 4.46
C LYS A 13 10.05 -4.75 3.10
N PRO A 14 9.80 -5.97 2.61
CA PRO A 14 10.35 -6.42 1.34
C PRO A 14 9.89 -5.58 0.14
N ILE A 15 8.71 -4.95 0.23
CA ILE A 15 8.16 -4.08 -0.82
C ILE A 15 8.81 -2.69 -0.71
N TYR A 16 9.01 -2.19 0.51
CA TYR A 16 9.76 -0.93 0.73
C TYR A 16 11.22 -1.03 0.30
N ASP A 17 11.86 -2.18 0.50
CA ASP A 17 13.21 -2.43 0.02
C ASP A 17 13.29 -2.35 -1.52
N GLN A 18 12.21 -2.68 -2.25
CA GLN A 18 12.15 -2.50 -3.70
C GLN A 18 12.08 -1.01 -4.11
N TYR A 19 11.33 -0.19 -3.38
CA TYR A 19 11.32 1.26 -3.60
C TYR A 19 12.69 1.88 -3.35
N GLU A 20 13.36 1.46 -2.28
CA GLU A 20 14.71 1.92 -1.97
C GLU A 20 15.69 1.54 -3.09
N ALA A 21 15.64 0.28 -3.56
CA ALA A 21 16.45 -0.18 -4.68
C ALA A 21 16.19 0.64 -5.95
N LEU A 22 14.93 0.94 -6.28
CA LEU A 22 14.55 1.76 -7.44
C LEU A 22 15.08 3.19 -7.34
N ASN A 23 15.00 3.79 -6.15
CA ASN A 23 15.53 5.14 -5.89
C ASN A 23 17.06 5.16 -5.98
N ASN A 24 17.74 4.14 -5.46
CA ASN A 24 19.19 4.02 -5.54
C ASN A 24 19.65 3.80 -6.99
N GLU A 25 18.90 3.03 -7.77
CA GLU A 25 19.14 2.89 -9.21
C GLU A 25 19.08 4.25 -9.91
N TYR A 26 18.01 5.03 -9.71
CA TYR A 26 17.91 6.38 -10.27
C TYR A 26 19.08 7.29 -9.88
N LYS A 27 19.45 7.31 -8.59
CA LYS A 27 20.57 8.12 -8.08
C LYS A 27 21.93 7.72 -8.66
N SER A 28 22.10 6.46 -9.03
CA SER A 28 23.34 5.95 -9.64
C SER A 28 23.52 6.34 -11.11
N LYS A 29 22.46 6.85 -11.76
CA LYS A 29 22.50 7.22 -13.17
C LYS A 29 23.18 8.55 -13.42
N SER A 30 23.67 8.73 -14.65
CA SER A 30 24.19 10.02 -15.10
C SER A 30 23.08 11.09 -15.13
N LEU A 31 23.44 12.38 -15.13
CA LEU A 31 22.46 13.46 -15.25
C LEU A 31 21.64 13.37 -16.56
N ALA A 32 22.26 12.91 -17.65
CA ALA A 32 21.58 12.73 -18.92
C ALA A 32 20.52 11.64 -18.84
N ASP A 33 20.84 10.50 -18.23
CA ASP A 33 19.88 9.41 -18.02
C ASP A 33 18.76 9.81 -17.06
N GLN A 34 19.07 10.57 -16.01
CA GLN A 34 18.06 11.09 -15.07
C GLN A 34 17.07 12.06 -15.73
N GLN A 35 17.42 12.63 -16.88
CA GLN A 35 16.55 13.51 -17.66
C GLN A 35 15.95 12.81 -18.88
N ASP A 36 16.33 11.57 -19.19
CA ASP A 36 15.80 10.82 -20.31
C ASP A 36 14.34 10.41 -20.03
N PRO A 37 13.36 10.94 -20.79
CA PRO A 37 11.95 10.60 -20.59
C PRO A 37 11.67 9.10 -20.72
N LYS A 38 12.42 8.37 -21.56
CA LYS A 38 12.25 6.92 -21.70
C LYS A 38 12.68 6.20 -20.43
N TYR A 39 13.81 6.56 -19.86
CA TYR A 39 14.29 5.97 -18.62
C TYR A 39 13.36 6.30 -17.44
N ILE A 40 12.96 7.58 -17.31
CA ILE A 40 11.98 8.00 -16.30
C ILE A 40 10.69 7.20 -16.41
N LYS A 41 10.17 7.00 -17.63
CA LYS A 41 8.98 6.19 -17.85
C LYS A 41 9.15 4.75 -17.35
N THR A 42 10.32 4.14 -17.54
CA THR A 42 10.58 2.79 -17.00
C THR A 42 10.58 2.76 -15.47
N LEU A 43 11.07 3.82 -14.82
CA LEU A 43 11.05 3.93 -13.36
C LEU A 43 9.63 4.12 -12.85
N GLU A 44 8.82 4.96 -13.50
CA GLU A 44 7.41 5.14 -13.16
C GLU A 44 6.62 3.84 -13.26
N ASP A 45 6.80 3.08 -14.35
CA ASP A 45 6.11 1.81 -14.56
C ASP A 45 6.47 0.78 -13.47
N ARG A 46 7.75 0.73 -13.07
CA ARG A 46 8.20 -0.12 -11.96
C ARG A 46 7.70 0.37 -10.60
N ALA A 47 7.69 1.68 -10.37
CA ALA A 47 7.14 2.26 -9.14
C ALA A 47 5.64 1.97 -9.00
N ASN A 48 4.89 2.04 -10.11
CA ASN A 48 3.47 1.68 -10.16
C ASN A 48 3.25 0.18 -9.86
N ALA A 49 4.11 -0.70 -10.38
CA ALA A 49 4.04 -2.12 -10.05
C ALA A 49 4.30 -2.39 -8.55
N ILE A 50 5.29 -1.72 -7.95
CA ILE A 50 5.57 -1.83 -6.50
C ILE A 50 4.41 -1.24 -5.68
N GLN A 51 3.77 -0.17 -6.17
CA GLN A 51 2.58 0.41 -5.53
C GLN A 51 1.42 -0.59 -5.52
N GLN A 52 1.19 -1.28 -6.64
CA GLN A 52 0.16 -2.31 -6.72
C GLN A 52 0.46 -3.48 -5.77
N GLN A 53 1.72 -3.94 -5.69
CA GLN A 53 2.12 -4.96 -4.70
C GLN A 53 1.85 -4.50 -3.26
N THR A 54 2.07 -3.22 -2.96
CA THR A 54 1.78 -2.64 -1.64
C THR A 54 0.29 -2.69 -1.32
N ILE A 55 -0.56 -2.35 -2.30
CA ILE A 55 -2.02 -2.43 -2.15
C ILE A 55 -2.45 -3.87 -1.92
N ASP A 56 -1.96 -4.80 -2.75
CA ASP A 56 -2.32 -6.21 -2.67
C ASP A 56 -1.92 -6.83 -1.32
N ALA A 57 -0.71 -6.52 -0.82
CA ALA A 57 -0.25 -6.97 0.49
C ALA A 57 -1.09 -6.42 1.64
N LYS A 58 -1.51 -5.14 1.56
CA LYS A 58 -2.41 -4.54 2.55
C LYS A 58 -3.78 -5.20 2.53
N LEU A 59 -4.35 -5.45 1.35
CA LEU A 59 -5.65 -6.10 1.23
C LEU A 59 -5.62 -7.57 1.69
N ASP A 60 -4.52 -8.29 1.44
CA ASP A 60 -4.30 -9.62 1.99
C ASP A 60 -4.22 -9.60 3.52
N TYR A 61 -3.53 -8.62 4.11
CA TYR A 61 -3.51 -8.40 5.56
C TYR A 61 -4.93 -8.14 6.10
N VAL A 62 -5.74 -7.34 5.41
CA VAL A 62 -7.14 -7.06 5.79
C VAL A 62 -7.95 -8.35 5.84
N ALA A 63 -7.90 -9.14 4.78
CA ALA A 63 -8.64 -10.40 4.68
C ALA A 63 -8.25 -11.40 5.78
N LYS A 64 -6.98 -11.44 6.17
CA LYS A 64 -6.46 -12.34 7.20
C LYS A 64 -6.67 -11.86 8.64
N ASN A 65 -6.92 -10.55 8.83
CA ASN A 65 -7.01 -9.93 10.16
C ASN A 65 -8.25 -9.04 10.31
N PRO A 66 -9.48 -9.53 10.02
CA PRO A 66 -10.67 -8.68 9.93
C PRO A 66 -11.09 -8.02 11.25
N LYS A 67 -10.52 -8.44 12.38
CA LYS A 67 -10.76 -7.89 13.73
C LYS A 67 -9.69 -6.90 14.19
N SER A 68 -8.62 -6.72 13.43
CA SER A 68 -7.51 -5.83 13.81
C SER A 68 -7.83 -4.39 13.41
N TYR A 69 -7.67 -3.45 14.32
CA TYR A 69 -7.78 -2.03 13.99
C TYR A 69 -6.75 -1.62 12.91
N MET A 70 -5.59 -2.28 12.88
CA MET A 70 -4.59 -2.08 11.83
C MET A 70 -5.08 -2.55 10.45
N ALA A 71 -6.01 -3.52 10.37
CA ALA A 71 -6.63 -3.90 9.10
C ALA A 71 -7.51 -2.75 8.59
N LEU A 72 -8.31 -2.12 9.44
CA LEU A 72 -9.10 -0.94 9.05
C LEU A 72 -8.20 0.22 8.57
N MET A 73 -7.08 0.48 9.26
CA MET A 73 -6.11 1.47 8.83
C MET A 73 -5.45 1.11 7.48
N ALA A 74 -5.05 -0.16 7.31
CA ALA A 74 -4.45 -0.65 6.08
C ALA A 74 -5.43 -0.50 4.91
N PHE A 75 -6.68 -0.91 5.07
CA PHE A 75 -7.75 -0.75 4.08
C PHE A 75 -7.92 0.70 3.66
N ASN A 76 -8.10 1.62 4.61
CA ASN A 76 -8.25 3.06 4.31
C ASN A 76 -7.06 3.62 3.51
N SER A 77 -5.84 3.17 3.82
CA SER A 77 -4.63 3.61 3.09
C SER A 77 -4.51 3.05 1.66
N THR A 78 -5.40 2.16 1.23
CA THR A 78 -5.47 1.65 -0.15
C THR A 78 -6.46 2.42 -1.02
N LEU A 79 -7.24 3.34 -0.45
CA LEU A 79 -8.24 4.11 -1.17
C LEU A 79 -7.61 5.40 -1.74
N PRO A 80 -7.37 5.48 -3.07
CA PRO A 80 -7.02 6.76 -3.71
C PRO A 80 -8.22 7.73 -3.70
N PRO A 81 -8.03 9.03 -4.02
CA PRO A 81 -9.13 9.99 -4.10
C PRO A 81 -10.30 9.53 -4.98
N GLU A 82 -10.00 8.92 -6.12
CA GLU A 82 -10.97 8.35 -7.06
C GLU A 82 -10.91 6.81 -6.98
N PHE A 83 -11.51 6.22 -5.95
CA PHE A 83 -11.53 4.76 -5.76
C PHE A 83 -12.84 4.13 -6.25
N ASP A 84 -12.78 2.85 -6.60
CA ASP A 84 -13.97 2.04 -6.89
C ASP A 84 -14.75 1.79 -5.59
N ALA A 85 -15.77 2.62 -5.35
CA ALA A 85 -16.59 2.57 -4.16
C ALA A 85 -17.29 1.21 -3.96
N ILE A 86 -17.73 0.56 -5.05
CA ILE A 86 -18.42 -0.73 -4.99
C ILE A 86 -17.45 -1.83 -4.54
N LYS A 87 -16.24 -1.84 -5.09
CA LYS A 87 -15.20 -2.79 -4.67
C LYS A 87 -14.75 -2.54 -3.24
N ALA A 88 -14.57 -1.28 -2.86
CA ALA A 88 -14.18 -0.89 -1.51
C ALA A 88 -15.23 -1.29 -0.47
N GLU A 89 -16.51 -1.04 -0.73
CA GLU A 89 -17.61 -1.43 0.17
C GLU A 89 -17.65 -2.93 0.42
N LYS A 90 -17.45 -3.75 -0.63
CA LYS A 90 -17.39 -5.21 -0.49
C LYS A 90 -16.26 -5.66 0.44
N ILE A 91 -15.10 -5.02 0.37
CA ILE A 91 -13.96 -5.35 1.24
C ILE A 91 -14.23 -4.86 2.66
N PHE A 92 -14.72 -3.63 2.83
CA PHE A 92 -15.07 -3.05 4.12
C PHE A 92 -16.08 -3.92 4.88
N ALA A 93 -17.08 -4.47 4.19
CA ALA A 93 -18.08 -5.36 4.76
C ALA A 93 -17.50 -6.67 5.33
N THR A 94 -16.27 -7.04 4.98
CA THR A 94 -15.58 -8.22 5.56
C THR A 94 -14.93 -7.95 6.92
N LEU A 95 -14.76 -6.67 7.30
CA LEU A 95 -14.22 -6.28 8.60
C LEU A 95 -15.24 -6.55 9.71
N ASP A 96 -14.75 -6.70 10.94
CA ASP A 96 -15.61 -6.89 12.10
C ASP A 96 -16.59 -5.70 12.29
N PRO A 97 -17.87 -5.94 12.65
CA PRO A 97 -18.85 -4.87 12.84
C PRO A 97 -18.39 -3.78 13.82
N SER A 98 -17.58 -4.12 14.83
CA SER A 98 -17.03 -3.12 15.76
C SER A 98 -16.08 -2.13 15.07
N LEU A 99 -15.34 -2.57 14.05
CA LEU A 99 -14.45 -1.74 13.25
C LEU A 99 -15.23 -0.91 12.24
N GLN A 100 -16.22 -1.52 11.57
CA GLN A 100 -17.11 -0.81 10.65
C GLN A 100 -17.80 0.37 11.34
N ASN A 101 -18.17 0.18 12.62
CA ASN A 101 -18.86 1.20 13.40
C ASN A 101 -17.95 2.16 14.17
N SER A 102 -16.63 1.99 14.06
CA SER A 102 -15.64 2.86 14.72
C SER A 102 -15.58 4.25 14.08
N ILE A 103 -14.89 5.20 14.74
CA ILE A 103 -14.69 6.56 14.20
C ILE A 103 -14.06 6.49 12.80
N LEU A 104 -13.01 5.67 12.62
CA LEU A 104 -12.32 5.53 11.35
C LEU A 104 -13.15 4.75 10.31
N GLY A 105 -14.07 3.87 10.74
CA GLY A 105 -14.94 3.13 9.81
C GLY A 105 -16.08 3.96 9.25
N LYS A 106 -16.42 5.08 9.88
CA LYS A 106 -17.50 5.99 9.49
C LYS A 106 -17.02 7.30 8.86
N ALA A 107 -15.70 7.53 8.85
CA ALA A 107 -15.07 8.70 8.26
C ALA A 107 -15.07 8.56 6.73
#